data_AF-A0A182YA52-F1
#
_entry.id   AF-A0A182YA52-F1
#
_cell.length_a   1.000
_cell.length_b   1.000
_cell.length_c   1.000
_cell.angle_alpha   90.00
_cell.angle_beta   90.00
_cell.angle_gamma   90.00
#
_symmetry.space_group_name_H-M   'P 1'
#
loop_
_entity.id
_entity.type
_entity.pdbx_description
1 polymer ?
#
loop_
_entity_poly.entity_id
_entity_poly.type
_entity_poly.pdbx_seq_one_letter_code
_entity_poly.pdbx_strand_id
1 'polypeptide(L)'
;MKAIYVLSLGLIYFCNPVTSLEEPNTTLAPVENYKTNPYCFRFTWMGPKYNKDTPYKNLSCDNILKKAKGIPCFHPLVITNNTNVPDTNYMWEEYKDKPSQIACRLVRGEVCARYSYRYNGAIENITYMCAKLNVDNESSTSSSCFKEDRLGREIEVCVCESAAGRTPCNRSAIVLADGAPVAPMMLALAMIQLLLIKCLQMR
;
A
#
# COMPACT_ATOMS: atom_id res chain seq x y z
N MET A 1 20.08 -29.13 61.19
CA MET A 1 19.86 -28.15 62.28
C MET A 1 18.70 -27.25 61.88
N LYS A 2 17.66 -27.24 62.70
CA LYS A 2 16.47 -26.38 62.58
C LYS A 2 16.78 -25.03 63.21
N ALA A 3 16.31 -23.93 62.62
CA ALA A 3 16.06 -22.71 63.36
C ALA A 3 14.94 -21.93 62.66
N ILE A 4 13.76 -22.02 63.26
CA ILE A 4 12.58 -21.20 63.06
C ILE A 4 12.76 -19.99 63.97
N TYR A 5 12.53 -18.78 63.47
CA TYR A 5 12.18 -17.64 64.32
C TYR A 5 11.00 -16.87 63.71
N VAL A 6 9.87 -17.00 64.39
CA VAL A 6 8.66 -16.18 64.28
C VAL A 6 8.66 -15.25 65.50
N LEU A 7 8.32 -13.97 65.32
CA LEU A 7 7.76 -13.00 66.28
C LEU A 7 7.69 -11.65 65.52
N SER A 8 6.59 -11.32 64.82
CA SER A 8 5.36 -10.65 65.28
C SER A 8 5.57 -9.28 65.95
N LEU A 9 5.02 -8.23 65.31
CA LEU A 9 4.20 -7.12 65.85
C LEU A 9 4.61 -5.75 65.26
N GLY A 10 3.64 -5.11 64.61
CA GLY A 10 3.78 -3.76 64.08
C GLY A 10 2.65 -3.38 63.11
N LEU A 11 1.40 -3.52 63.54
CA LEU A 11 0.24 -2.92 62.88
C LEU A 11 0.32 -1.40 63.04
N ILE A 12 0.82 -0.69 62.03
CA ILE A 12 0.67 0.76 61.92
C ILE A 12 -0.37 1.01 60.82
N TYR A 13 -1.59 1.30 61.29
CA TYR A 13 -2.68 1.85 60.50
C TYR A 13 -2.28 3.26 60.04
N PHE A 14 -1.78 3.39 58.81
CA PHE A 14 -1.83 4.68 58.10
C PHE A 14 -3.07 4.67 57.21
N CYS A 15 -4.12 5.31 57.73
CA CYS A 15 -5.28 5.72 56.97
C CYS A 15 -4.86 6.89 56.07
N ASN A 16 -4.34 6.61 54.88
CA ASN A 16 -4.18 7.62 53.84
C ASN A 16 -5.47 7.64 53.00
N PRO A 17 -6.06 8.82 52.74
CA PRO A 17 -7.18 8.90 51.82
C PRO A 17 -6.71 8.45 50.44
N VAL A 18 -7.42 7.46 49.89
CA VAL A 18 -7.32 7.05 48.49
C VAL A 18 -7.58 8.30 47.65
N THR A 19 -6.51 8.94 47.23
CA THR A 19 -6.56 9.96 46.20
C THR A 19 -6.63 9.16 44.92
N SER A 20 -7.84 8.98 44.39
CA SER A 20 -8.01 8.47 43.04
C SER A 20 -7.31 9.44 42.11
N LEU A 21 -6.10 9.11 41.69
CA LEU A 21 -5.55 9.64 40.45
C LEU A 21 -6.49 9.09 39.36
N GLU A 22 -7.46 9.91 38.96
CA GLU A 22 -8.12 9.75 37.67
C GLU A 22 -7.00 9.71 36.63
N GLU A 23 -6.70 8.52 36.12
CA GLU A 23 -6.02 8.41 34.84
C GLU A 23 -6.86 9.21 33.84
N PRO A 24 -6.31 10.24 33.18
CA PRO A 24 -7.06 10.95 32.16
C PRO A 24 -7.32 9.94 31.05
N ASN A 25 -8.58 9.49 30.97
CA ASN A 25 -9.08 8.57 29.97
C ASN A 25 -9.01 9.26 28.59
N THR A 26 -7.80 9.30 28.05
CA THR A 26 -7.46 9.97 26.80
C THR A 26 -7.11 8.90 25.79
N THR A 27 -8.08 8.04 25.50
CA THR A 27 -8.06 7.31 24.23
C THR A 27 -8.56 8.26 23.14
N LEU A 28 -7.90 9.42 22.99
CA LEU A 28 -8.09 10.26 21.81
C LEU A 28 -7.35 9.56 20.68
N ALA A 29 -8.10 8.94 19.75
CA ALA A 29 -7.54 8.56 18.47
C ALA A 29 -6.73 9.76 17.93
N PRO A 30 -5.49 9.56 17.43
CA PRO A 30 -4.69 10.67 16.92
C PRO A 30 -5.52 11.48 15.94
N VAL A 31 -5.64 12.79 16.16
CA VAL A 31 -6.40 13.68 15.28
C VAL A 31 -5.89 13.45 13.85
N GLU A 32 -6.76 12.90 13.00
CA GLU A 32 -6.42 12.63 11.61
C GLU A 32 -6.22 13.96 10.90
N ASN A 33 -4.98 14.23 10.50
CA ASN A 33 -4.63 15.45 9.80
C ASN A 33 -3.62 15.12 8.71
N TYR A 34 -4.13 15.04 7.48
CA TYR A 34 -3.31 14.73 6.31
C TYR A 34 -2.32 15.86 5.99
N LYS A 35 -2.56 17.10 6.45
CA LYS A 35 -1.66 18.23 6.17
C LYS A 35 -0.35 18.13 6.92
N THR A 36 -0.36 17.51 8.10
CA THR A 36 0.82 17.40 8.98
C THR A 36 1.38 15.99 9.07
N ASN A 37 0.68 14.98 8.55
CA ASN A 37 1.11 13.59 8.58
C ASN A 37 1.12 12.97 7.17
N PRO A 38 2.15 12.18 6.83
CA PRO A 38 2.17 11.41 5.59
C PRO A 38 1.29 10.14 5.72
N TYR A 39 0.66 9.75 4.61
CA TYR A 39 -0.24 8.59 4.54
C TYR A 39 0.07 7.72 3.32
N CYS A 40 -0.24 6.43 3.43
CA CYS A 40 -0.31 5.50 2.30
C CYS A 40 -1.75 5.03 2.11
N PHE A 41 -2.19 4.80 0.88
CA PHE A 41 -3.41 4.03 0.68
C PHE A 41 -3.29 2.66 1.36
N ARG A 42 -4.37 2.23 2.01
CA ARG A 42 -4.49 0.94 2.68
C ARG A 42 -5.86 0.33 2.45
N PHE A 43 -5.95 -0.48 1.40
CA PHE A 43 -7.16 -1.21 1.01
C PHE A 43 -6.80 -2.28 -0.02
N THR A 44 -7.74 -3.16 -0.34
CA THR A 44 -7.55 -4.18 -1.39
C THR A 44 -8.56 -3.97 -2.50
N TRP A 45 -8.09 -3.68 -3.71
CA TRP A 45 -8.91 -3.77 -4.91
C TRP A 45 -9.02 -5.23 -5.34
N MET A 46 -10.26 -5.72 -5.42
CA MET A 46 -10.54 -7.13 -5.66
C MET A 46 -10.30 -7.58 -7.10
N GLY A 47 -10.02 -6.65 -8.01
CA GLY A 47 -9.78 -6.96 -9.42
C GLY A 47 -11.04 -6.93 -10.29
N PRO A 48 -10.87 -7.10 -11.61
CA PRO A 48 -11.91 -6.89 -12.62
C PRO A 48 -13.02 -7.96 -12.61
N LYS A 49 -12.83 -9.08 -11.90
CA LYS A 49 -13.83 -10.16 -11.79
C LYS A 49 -15.01 -9.78 -10.90
N TYR A 50 -14.88 -8.72 -10.10
CA TYR A 50 -15.88 -8.30 -9.14
C TYR A 50 -16.50 -6.97 -9.58
N ASN A 51 -17.79 -6.82 -9.33
CA ASN A 51 -18.59 -5.68 -9.75
C ASN A 51 -19.61 -5.30 -8.67
N LYS A 52 -20.43 -4.27 -8.92
CA LYS A 52 -21.47 -3.80 -7.98
C LYS A 52 -22.44 -4.86 -7.48
N ASP A 53 -22.68 -5.91 -8.26
CA ASP A 53 -23.62 -6.99 -7.95
C ASP A 53 -22.95 -8.09 -7.11
N THR A 54 -21.61 -8.02 -6.94
CA THR A 54 -20.88 -8.90 -6.05
C THR A 54 -21.19 -8.53 -4.59
N PRO A 55 -21.63 -9.47 -3.74
CA PRO A 55 -21.79 -9.24 -2.31
C PRO A 55 -20.44 -9.23 -1.58
N TYR A 56 -19.69 -8.13 -1.71
CA TYR A 56 -18.31 -8.03 -1.18
C TYR A 56 -18.20 -7.45 0.24
N LYS A 57 -19.21 -6.70 0.71
CA LYS A 57 -19.13 -5.95 1.98
C LYS A 57 -18.88 -6.82 3.21
N ASN A 58 -19.31 -8.09 3.17
CA ASN A 58 -19.15 -9.05 4.26
C ASN A 58 -18.02 -10.06 4.00
N LEU A 59 -17.23 -9.89 2.94
CA LEU A 59 -16.13 -10.80 2.63
C LEU A 59 -14.90 -10.47 3.49
N SER A 60 -14.31 -11.51 4.06
CA SER A 60 -12.99 -11.44 4.68
C SER A 60 -11.89 -11.54 3.62
N CYS A 61 -10.68 -11.13 3.97
CA CYS A 61 -9.49 -11.36 3.15
C CYS A 61 -9.28 -12.84 2.83
N ASP A 62 -9.57 -13.74 3.78
CA ASP A 62 -9.44 -15.19 3.57
C ASP A 62 -10.37 -15.71 2.46
N ASN A 63 -11.57 -15.13 2.35
CA ASN A 63 -12.52 -15.46 1.29
C ASN A 63 -11.98 -15.06 -0.09
N ILE A 64 -11.35 -13.88 -0.18
CA ILE A 64 -10.85 -13.33 -1.46
C ILE A 64 -9.59 -14.05 -1.91
N LEU A 65 -8.66 -14.28 -0.97
CA LEU A 65 -7.39 -14.91 -1.28
C LEU A 65 -7.50 -16.42 -1.50
N LYS A 66 -8.66 -17.05 -1.24
CA LYS A 66 -8.88 -18.50 -1.37
C LYS A 66 -7.78 -19.32 -0.67
N LYS A 67 -7.33 -18.84 0.51
CA LYS A 67 -6.21 -19.42 1.28
C LYS A 67 -4.82 -19.35 0.61
N ALA A 68 -4.66 -18.55 -0.44
CA ALA A 68 -3.35 -18.24 -0.98
C ALA A 68 -2.49 -17.58 0.11
N LYS A 69 -1.33 -18.16 0.38
CA LYS A 69 -0.37 -17.65 1.36
C LYS A 69 0.54 -16.61 0.71
N GLY A 70 0.95 -15.61 1.49
CA GLY A 70 1.92 -14.60 1.06
C GLY A 70 1.36 -13.46 0.19
N ILE A 71 0.04 -13.44 -0.05
CA ILE A 71 -0.62 -12.31 -0.73
C ILE A 71 -1.21 -11.38 0.34
N PRO A 72 -0.80 -10.11 0.43
CA PRO A 72 -1.34 -9.19 1.41
C PRO A 72 -2.80 -8.84 1.08
N CYS A 73 -3.60 -8.59 2.10
CA CYS A 73 -4.96 -8.09 1.97
C CYS A 73 -5.34 -7.25 3.18
N PHE A 74 -5.95 -6.09 2.92
CA PHE A 74 -6.46 -5.14 3.89
C PHE A 74 -7.89 -4.72 3.57
N HIS A 75 -8.69 -4.49 4.61
CA HIS A 75 -9.96 -3.77 4.49
C HIS A 75 -9.73 -2.25 4.39
N PRO A 76 -10.63 -1.51 3.71
CA PRO A 76 -11.82 -2.02 3.03
C PRO A 76 -11.48 -2.81 1.74
N LEU A 77 -12.38 -3.72 1.36
CA LEU A 77 -12.36 -4.31 0.03
C LEU A 77 -13.02 -3.33 -0.94
N VAL A 78 -12.34 -3.03 -2.04
CA VAL A 78 -12.77 -2.07 -3.06
C VAL A 78 -13.03 -2.81 -4.36
N ILE A 79 -14.12 -2.45 -5.02
CA ILE A 79 -14.47 -2.90 -6.36
C ILE A 79 -14.56 -1.70 -7.29
N THR A 80 -14.40 -1.93 -8.58
CA THR A 80 -14.70 -0.95 -9.62
C THR A 80 -15.82 -1.49 -10.49
N ASN A 81 -16.64 -0.58 -11.04
CA ASN A 81 -17.73 -0.98 -11.95
C ASN A 81 -17.23 -1.19 -13.40
N ASN A 82 -15.96 -0.91 -13.63
CA ASN A 82 -15.25 -1.17 -14.88
C ASN A 82 -14.10 -2.15 -14.59
N THR A 83 -13.45 -2.66 -15.64
CA THR A 83 -12.29 -3.55 -15.51
C THR A 83 -11.01 -2.80 -15.10
N ASN A 84 -11.08 -1.50 -14.84
CA ASN A 84 -9.94 -0.67 -14.51
C ASN A 84 -9.68 -0.66 -13.00
N VAL A 85 -8.43 -0.39 -12.64
CA VAL A 85 -8.01 -0.12 -11.27
C VAL A 85 -8.73 1.11 -10.70
N PRO A 86 -8.91 1.23 -9.38
CA PRO A 86 -9.63 2.35 -8.78
C PRO A 86 -8.92 3.68 -9.01
N ASP A 87 -9.70 4.74 -9.21
CA ASP A 87 -9.21 6.11 -9.27
C ASP A 87 -8.81 6.59 -7.87
N THR A 88 -7.54 6.40 -7.55
CA THR A 88 -6.98 6.79 -6.26
C THR A 88 -6.93 8.30 -6.05
N ASN A 89 -6.95 9.11 -7.11
CA ASN A 89 -7.01 10.57 -6.94
C ASN A 89 -8.40 10.97 -6.45
N TYR A 90 -9.45 10.46 -7.10
CA TYR A 90 -10.82 10.65 -6.65
C TYR A 90 -11.03 10.14 -5.21
N MET A 91 -10.56 8.92 -4.90
CA MET A 91 -10.64 8.38 -3.54
C MET A 91 -9.94 9.27 -2.52
N TRP A 92 -8.77 9.83 -2.84
CA TRP A 92 -8.09 10.72 -1.91
C TRP A 92 -8.87 12.00 -1.66
N GLU A 93 -9.40 12.63 -2.71
CA GLU A 93 -10.18 13.86 -2.55
C GLU A 93 -11.42 13.67 -1.67
N GLU A 94 -12.07 12.50 -1.75
CA GLU A 94 -13.24 12.15 -0.95
C GLU A 94 -12.91 11.84 0.53
N TYR A 95 -11.77 11.21 0.79
CA TYR A 95 -11.44 10.66 2.11
C TYR A 95 -10.26 11.35 2.83
N LYS A 96 -9.61 12.37 2.24
CA LYS A 96 -8.43 13.06 2.83
C LYS A 96 -8.68 13.69 4.21
N ASP A 97 -9.92 14.06 4.54
CA ASP A 97 -10.29 14.60 5.86
C ASP A 97 -10.62 13.52 6.90
N LYS A 98 -10.69 12.25 6.46
CA LYS A 98 -10.93 11.04 7.27
C LYS A 98 -10.09 9.86 6.72
N PRO A 99 -8.76 10.03 6.58
CA PRO A 99 -7.90 9.13 5.85
C PRO A 99 -7.92 7.69 6.37
N SER A 100 -8.23 7.44 7.65
CA SER A 100 -8.28 6.07 8.20
C SER A 100 -9.27 5.13 7.50
N GLN A 101 -10.23 5.67 6.74
CA GLN A 101 -11.20 4.87 5.97
C GLN A 101 -10.56 4.14 4.78
N ILE A 102 -9.50 4.68 4.19
CA ILE A 102 -8.87 4.15 2.97
C ILE A 102 -7.34 4.23 2.98
N ALA A 103 -6.74 4.72 4.06
CA ALA A 103 -5.31 4.95 4.21
C ALA A 103 -4.83 4.64 5.63
N CYS A 104 -3.52 4.48 5.77
CA CYS A 104 -2.82 4.40 7.04
C CYS A 104 -1.83 5.55 7.15
N ARG A 105 -1.70 6.12 8.35
CA ARG A 105 -0.66 7.09 8.66
C ARG A 105 0.67 6.35 8.68
N LEU A 106 1.66 6.90 7.98
CA LEU A 106 3.03 6.37 8.03
C LEU A 106 3.65 6.62 9.41
N VAL A 107 4.24 5.57 9.98
CA VAL A 107 5.11 5.70 11.16
C VAL A 107 6.58 5.49 10.79
N ARG A 108 7.49 5.75 11.74
CA ARG A 108 8.93 5.66 11.51
C ARG A 108 9.33 4.28 10.94
N GLY A 109 10.00 4.29 9.80
CA GLY A 109 10.50 3.09 9.11
C GLY A 109 9.47 2.39 8.20
N GLU A 110 8.26 2.92 8.08
CA GLU A 110 7.29 2.48 7.08
C GLU A 110 7.43 3.28 5.78
N VAL A 111 7.08 2.63 4.68
CA VAL A 111 6.93 3.23 3.35
C VAL A 111 5.62 2.76 2.71
N CYS A 112 5.20 3.43 1.65
CA CYS A 112 4.01 3.02 0.93
C CYS A 112 4.35 1.91 -0.04
N ALA A 113 3.51 0.87 -0.07
CA ALA A 113 3.63 -0.23 -1.00
C ALA A 113 2.34 -0.44 -1.79
N ARG A 114 2.50 -0.85 -3.04
CA ARG A 114 1.45 -1.35 -3.93
C ARG A 114 1.85 -2.75 -4.38
N TYR A 115 1.12 -3.75 -3.92
CA TYR A 115 1.29 -5.15 -4.27
C TYR A 115 0.26 -5.50 -5.35
N SER A 116 0.71 -5.86 -6.54
CA SER A 116 -0.16 -6.31 -7.64
C SER A 116 0.03 -7.80 -7.87
N TYR A 117 -1.06 -8.56 -7.81
CA TYR A 117 -1.06 -9.98 -8.09
C TYR A 117 -1.69 -10.24 -9.46
N ARG A 118 -0.94 -10.90 -10.34
CA ARG A 118 -1.38 -11.29 -11.67
C ARG A 118 -1.33 -12.79 -11.83
N TYR A 119 -2.29 -13.34 -12.57
CA TYR A 119 -2.31 -14.74 -12.97
C TYR A 119 -2.58 -14.83 -14.47
N ASN A 120 -1.71 -15.51 -15.21
CA ASN A 120 -1.79 -15.62 -16.68
C ASN A 120 -1.98 -14.25 -17.38
N GLY A 121 -1.21 -13.24 -16.95
CA GLY A 121 -1.22 -11.89 -17.53
C GLY A 121 -2.38 -10.98 -17.07
N ALA A 122 -3.41 -11.52 -16.42
CA ALA A 122 -4.54 -10.75 -15.90
C ALA A 122 -4.31 -10.34 -14.44
N ILE A 123 -4.67 -9.10 -14.07
CA ILE A 123 -4.64 -8.66 -12.67
C ILE A 123 -5.77 -9.36 -11.92
N GLU A 124 -5.41 -10.09 -10.86
CA GLU A 124 -6.35 -10.75 -9.96
C GLU A 124 -6.74 -9.82 -8.81
N ASN A 125 -5.78 -9.14 -8.18
CA ASN A 125 -6.04 -8.12 -7.16
C ASN A 125 -4.86 -7.15 -7.03
N ILE A 126 -5.12 -6.02 -6.36
CA ILE A 126 -4.08 -5.07 -5.96
C ILE A 126 -4.31 -4.68 -4.51
N THR A 127 -3.28 -4.80 -3.69
CA THR A 127 -3.29 -4.39 -2.29
C THR A 127 -2.39 -3.19 -2.08
N TYR A 128 -2.97 -2.14 -1.52
CA TYR A 128 -2.29 -0.93 -1.09
C TYR A 128 -2.03 -1.00 0.41
N MET A 129 -0.83 -0.61 0.87
CA MET A 129 -0.48 -0.74 2.29
C MET A 129 0.65 0.19 2.72
N CYS A 130 0.69 0.48 4.03
CA CYS A 130 1.92 0.85 4.73
C CYS A 130 2.71 -0.43 5.00
N ALA A 131 4.00 -0.44 4.67
CA ALA A 131 4.84 -1.61 4.85
C ALA A 131 6.22 -1.22 5.38
N LYS A 132 6.82 -2.13 6.17
CA LYS A 132 8.25 -2.08 6.47
C LYS A 132 8.93 -3.04 5.51
N LEU A 133 9.79 -2.50 4.66
CA LEU A 133 10.53 -3.28 3.69
C LEU A 133 12.00 -3.28 4.06
N ASN A 134 12.61 -4.45 3.91
CA ASN A 134 14.05 -4.60 3.89
C ASN A 134 14.42 -5.01 2.46
N VAL A 135 15.08 -4.12 1.74
CA VAL A 135 15.63 -4.42 0.41
C VAL A 135 17.11 -4.65 0.61
N ASP A 136 17.61 -5.82 0.23
CA ASP A 136 19.03 -6.13 0.36
C ASP A 136 19.85 -5.13 -0.46
N ASN A 137 20.81 -4.45 0.19
CA ASN A 137 21.71 -3.45 -0.39
C ASN A 137 21.07 -2.13 -0.89
N GLU A 138 19.81 -1.85 -0.58
CA GLU A 138 19.17 -0.56 -0.89
C GLU A 138 18.43 0.01 0.33
N SER A 139 18.34 1.34 0.43
CA SER A 139 17.45 1.93 1.43
C SER A 139 16.00 1.72 1.01
N SER A 140 15.13 1.39 1.96
CA SER A 140 13.68 1.23 1.73
C SER A 140 12.98 2.52 1.25
N THR A 141 13.73 3.61 1.10
CA THR A 141 13.29 4.97 0.81
C THR A 141 13.26 5.30 -0.69
N SER A 142 14.00 4.58 -1.54
CA SER A 142 13.99 4.83 -2.99
C SER A 142 12.71 4.28 -3.63
N SER A 143 12.06 5.09 -4.49
CA SER A 143 10.90 4.66 -5.26
C SER A 143 11.32 3.61 -6.29
N SER A 144 10.94 2.35 -6.08
CA SER A 144 11.31 1.22 -6.94
C SER A 144 10.19 0.19 -7.06
N CYS A 145 10.23 -0.64 -8.11
CA CYS A 145 9.28 -1.73 -8.31
C CYS A 145 10.04 -3.03 -8.51
N PHE A 146 9.65 -4.05 -7.74
CA PHE A 146 10.23 -5.40 -7.81
C PHE A 146 9.22 -6.34 -8.41
N LYS A 147 9.66 -7.16 -9.38
CA LYS A 147 8.82 -8.14 -10.05
C LYS A 147 9.35 -9.54 -9.82
N GLU A 148 8.43 -10.46 -9.57
CA GLU A 148 8.72 -11.87 -9.46
C GLU A 148 7.67 -12.68 -10.21
N ASP A 149 8.10 -13.60 -11.07
CA ASP A 149 7.22 -14.59 -11.70
C ASP A 149 7.49 -15.97 -11.11
N ARG A 150 6.41 -16.64 -10.68
CA ARG A 150 6.45 -18.04 -10.25
C ARG A 150 5.28 -18.83 -10.83
N LEU A 151 5.57 -19.60 -11.89
CA LEU A 151 4.61 -20.53 -12.51
C LEU A 151 3.35 -19.81 -13.03
N GLY A 152 3.55 -18.69 -13.75
CA GLY A 152 2.43 -17.91 -14.33
C GLY A 152 1.70 -17.02 -13.32
N ARG A 153 2.23 -16.92 -12.09
CA ARG A 153 1.85 -15.93 -11.08
C ARG A 153 2.91 -14.84 -11.06
N GLU A 154 2.53 -13.65 -11.50
CA GLU A 154 3.39 -12.48 -11.47
C GLU A 154 3.00 -11.60 -10.28
N ILE A 155 4.00 -11.26 -9.47
CA ILE A 155 3.89 -10.36 -8.32
C ILE A 155 4.71 -9.12 -8.65
N GLU A 156 4.08 -7.95 -8.59
CA GLU A 156 4.77 -6.66 -8.67
C GLU A 156 4.58 -5.91 -7.34
N VAL A 157 5.68 -5.53 -6.69
CA VAL A 157 5.66 -4.69 -5.49
C VAL A 157 6.36 -3.39 -5.79
N CYS A 158 5.60 -2.30 -5.86
CA CYS A 158 6.14 -0.95 -5.99
C CYS A 158 6.15 -0.26 -4.62
N VAL A 159 7.26 0.38 -4.30
CA VAL A 159 7.47 1.10 -3.04
C VAL A 159 7.75 2.57 -3.31
N CYS A 160 7.32 3.45 -2.41
CA CYS A 160 7.57 4.88 -2.50
C CYS A 160 7.39 5.56 -1.14
N GLU A 161 7.97 6.74 -0.99
CA GLU A 161 7.81 7.58 0.20
C GLU A 161 6.73 8.65 -0.04
N SER A 162 5.74 8.71 0.85
CA SER A 162 4.70 9.76 0.81
C SER A 162 5.06 10.93 1.70
N ALA A 163 4.67 12.13 1.27
CA ALA A 163 4.86 13.37 2.04
C ALA A 163 3.55 13.85 2.66
N ALA A 164 3.65 14.56 3.79
CA ALA A 164 2.51 15.21 4.42
C ALA A 164 1.88 16.27 3.49
N GLY A 165 0.56 16.41 3.55
CA GLY A 165 -0.23 17.33 2.73
C GLY A 165 -0.36 16.92 1.25
N ARG A 166 0.18 15.76 0.86
CA ARG A 166 0.11 15.23 -0.51
C ARG A 166 -0.76 13.99 -0.58
N THR A 167 -1.27 13.70 -1.77
CA THR A 167 -1.88 12.40 -2.10
C THR A 167 -0.86 11.28 -1.87
N PRO A 168 -1.26 10.14 -1.29
CA PRO A 168 -0.38 8.98 -1.14
C PRO A 168 0.30 8.56 -2.45
N CYS A 169 1.60 8.29 -2.38
CA CYS A 169 2.42 7.98 -3.55
C CYS A 169 2.14 6.58 -4.13
N ASN A 170 1.61 5.64 -3.34
CA ASN A 170 1.25 4.30 -3.80
C ASN A 170 -0.09 4.31 -4.56
N ARG A 171 -0.29 5.31 -5.42
CA ARG A 171 -1.48 5.46 -6.24
C ARG A 171 -1.57 4.37 -7.32
N SER A 172 -2.78 4.16 -7.84
CA SER A 172 -2.97 3.40 -9.07
C SER A 172 -2.20 4.13 -10.17
N ALA A 173 -1.17 3.51 -10.75
CA ALA A 173 -0.71 3.96 -12.05
C ALA A 173 -1.86 3.69 -13.03
N ILE A 174 -2.33 4.71 -13.74
CA ILE A 174 -2.95 4.45 -15.04
C ILE A 174 -1.89 3.61 -15.76
N VAL A 175 -2.23 2.38 -16.13
CA VAL A 175 -1.38 1.57 -16.99
C VAL A 175 -1.34 2.31 -18.33
N LEU A 176 -0.50 3.35 -18.40
CA LEU A 176 0.17 3.68 -19.63
C LEU A 176 1.00 2.43 -19.87
N ALA A 177 0.46 1.54 -20.70
CA ALA A 177 1.29 0.57 -21.37
C ALA A 177 2.55 1.32 -21.78
N ASP A 178 3.72 0.82 -21.40
CA ASP A 178 4.99 1.25 -21.97
C ASP A 178 4.90 1.01 -23.48
N GLY A 179 4.26 1.94 -24.18
CA GLY A 179 4.51 2.22 -25.56
C GLY A 179 5.90 2.79 -25.57
N ALA A 180 6.90 1.89 -25.68
CA ALA A 180 8.22 2.27 -26.14
C ALA A 180 8.04 3.30 -27.28
N PRO A 181 8.83 4.39 -27.32
CA PRO A 181 8.69 5.38 -28.37
C PRO A 181 9.15 4.73 -29.69
N VAL A 182 8.24 4.06 -30.39
CA VAL A 182 8.45 3.54 -31.75
C VAL A 182 8.45 4.67 -32.79
N ALA A 183 7.96 5.85 -32.43
CA ALA A 183 7.93 7.03 -33.30
C ALA A 183 9.33 7.51 -33.76
N PRO A 184 10.34 7.73 -32.88
CA PRO A 184 11.67 8.17 -33.33
C PRO A 184 12.42 7.12 -34.17
N MET A 185 12.17 5.83 -33.97
CA MET A 185 12.86 4.76 -34.71
C MET A 185 12.35 4.61 -36.15
N MET A 186 11.05 4.81 -36.38
CA MET A 186 10.45 4.79 -37.72
C MET A 186 10.87 6.00 -38.58
N LEU A 187 11.02 7.17 -37.96
CA LEU A 187 11.53 8.37 -38.63
C LEU A 187 13.00 8.21 -39.05
N ALA A 188 13.84 7.60 -38.21
CA ALA A 188 15.23 7.33 -38.56
C ALA A 188 15.36 6.36 -39.75
N LEU A 189 14.57 5.29 -39.78
CA LEU A 189 14.54 4.34 -40.90
C LEU A 189 14.04 5.00 -42.21
N ALA A 190 13.01 5.83 -42.14
CA ALA A 190 12.51 6.56 -43.31
C ALA A 190 13.54 7.55 -43.87
N MET A 191 14.29 8.25 -43.00
CA MET A 191 15.37 9.15 -43.42
C MET A 191 16.54 8.39 -44.06
N ILE A 192 16.92 7.24 -43.50
CA ILE A 192 17.97 6.38 -44.08
C ILE A 192 17.54 5.88 -45.46
N GLN A 193 16.28 5.44 -45.62
CA GLN A 193 15.77 5.02 -46.93
C GLN A 193 15.74 6.18 -47.95
N LEU A 194 15.33 7.39 -47.54
CA LEU A 194 15.36 8.56 -48.42
C LEU A 194 16.79 8.93 -48.87
N LEU A 195 17.76 8.83 -47.97
CA LEU A 195 19.16 9.10 -48.26
C LEU A 195 19.75 8.07 -49.23
N LEU A 196 19.43 6.79 -49.05
CA LEU A 196 19.85 5.72 -49.95
C LEU A 196 19.24 5.89 -51.36
N ILE A 197 17.96 6.25 -51.45
CA ILE A 197 17.30 6.53 -52.75
C ILE A 197 17.94 7.73 -53.44
N LYS A 198 18.22 8.83 -52.72
CA LYS A 198 18.93 9.99 -53.29
C LYS A 198 20.34 9.65 -53.75
N CYS A 199 21.07 8.81 -53.03
CA CYS A 199 22.41 8.36 -53.44
C CYS A 199 22.36 7.51 -54.73
N LEU A 200 21.32 6.69 -54.91
CA LEU A 200 21.13 5.88 -56.12
C LEU A 200 20.74 6.71 -57.35
N GLN A 201 20.06 7.85 -57.18
CA GLN A 201 19.70 8.75 -58.29
C GLN A 201 20.80 9.73 -58.70
N MET A 202 21.87 9.84 -57.91
CA MET A 202 23.02 10.73 -58.15
C MET A 202 24.23 10.01 -58.78
N ARG A 203 24.05 8.76 -59.22
CA ARG A 203 25.04 7.96 -59.93
C ARG A 203 24.52 7.62 -61.33
#